data_AF-A0A521TF74-F1
#
_entry.id   AF-A0A521TF74-F1
#
_cell.length_a   1.000
_cell.length_b   1.000
_cell.length_c   1.000
_cell.angle_alpha   90.00
_cell.angle_beta   90.00
_cell.angle_gamma   90.00
#
_symmetry.space_group_name_H-M   'P 1'
#
loop_
_entity.id
_entity.type
_entity.pdbx_description
1 polymer ?
#
loop_
_entity_poly.entity_id
_entity_poly.type
_entity_poly.pdbx_seq_one_letter_code
_entity_poly.pdbx_strand_id
1 'polypeptide(L)'
;MKKAVFALKKLVEHRKGLILAFRDKNQPWHKGNPDLPSEMAEGLAQFLSDEVKSLEKIIQSLEGKTDTKCRHPKKYLDKCDDVWYCMNCNEDLPLKD
;
A
#
# COMPACT_ATOMS: atom_id res chain seq x y z
N MET A 1 9.33 1.97 -8.78
CA MET A 1 8.11 1.40 -8.16
C MET A 1 8.33 0.29 -7.13
N LYS A 2 9.20 -0.72 -7.36
CA LYS A 2 9.37 -1.88 -6.44
C LYS A 2 9.64 -1.53 -4.97
N LYS A 3 10.49 -0.53 -4.70
CA LYS A 3 10.79 -0.06 -3.32
C LYS A 3 9.57 0.57 -2.62
N ALA A 4 8.74 1.31 -3.35
CA ALA A 4 7.53 1.92 -2.81
C ALA A 4 6.47 0.86 -2.48
N VAL A 5 6.27 -0.12 -3.35
CA VAL A 5 5.38 -1.27 -3.09
C VAL A 5 5.84 -2.07 -1.87
N PHE A 6 7.15 -2.31 -1.74
CA PHE A 6 7.70 -2.96 -0.56
C PHE A 6 7.40 -2.18 0.73
N ALA A 7 7.60 -0.86 0.73
CA ALA A 7 7.29 -0.02 1.89
C ALA A 7 5.79 -0.05 2.24
N LEU A 8 4.91 0.02 1.24
CA LEU A 8 3.47 -0.09 1.45
C LEU A 8 3.06 -1.45 2.02
N LYS A 9 3.67 -2.55 1.55
CA LYS A 9 3.45 -3.89 2.11
C LYS A 9 3.88 -3.96 3.57
N LYS A 10 5.03 -3.39 3.93
CA LYS A 10 5.47 -3.29 5.33
C LYS A 10 4.54 -2.46 6.20
N LEU A 11 3.99 -1.37 5.66
CA LEU A 11 2.98 -0.58 6.36
C LEU A 11 1.71 -1.41 6.61
N VAL A 12 1.22 -2.15 5.60
CA VAL A 12 0.05 -3.04 5.75
C VAL A 12 0.29 -4.11 6.82
N GLU A 13 1.44 -4.77 6.80
CA GLU A 13 1.81 -5.77 7.83
C GLU A 13 1.77 -5.17 9.24
N HIS A 14 2.38 -3.99 9.42
CA HIS A 14 2.39 -3.30 10.70
C HIS A 14 0.96 -2.93 11.17
N ARG A 15 0.12 -2.41 10.27
CA ARG A 15 -1.28 -2.04 10.57
C ARG A 15 -2.11 -3.27 10.96
N LYS A 16 -1.93 -4.40 10.30
CA LYS A 16 -2.57 -5.68 10.68
C LYS A 16 -2.18 -6.11 12.09
N GLY A 17 -0.90 -5.94 12.47
CA GLY A 17 -0.45 -6.19 13.84
C GLY A 17 -1.16 -5.31 14.88
N LEU A 18 -1.33 -4.01 14.59
CA LEU A 18 -2.06 -3.11 15.48
C LEU A 18 -3.54 -3.45 15.60
N ILE A 19 -4.20 -3.83 14.50
CA ILE A 19 -5.60 -4.29 14.53
C ILE A 19 -5.77 -5.48 15.47
N LEU A 20 -4.87 -6.46 15.37
CA LEU A 20 -4.88 -7.63 16.25
C LEU A 20 -4.68 -7.23 17.71
N ALA A 21 -3.74 -6.32 17.98
CA ALA A 21 -3.51 -5.81 19.32
C ALA A 21 -4.77 -5.12 19.87
N PHE A 22 -5.37 -4.18 19.12
CA PHE A 22 -6.56 -3.47 19.58
C PHE A 22 -7.76 -4.39 19.84
N ARG A 23 -7.87 -5.50 19.10
CA ARG A 23 -8.94 -6.52 19.28
C ARG A 23 -8.63 -7.60 20.30
N ASP A 24 -7.40 -7.67 20.80
CA ASP A 24 -7.01 -8.67 21.79
C ASP A 24 -7.65 -8.32 23.14
N LYS A 25 -8.63 -9.14 23.54
CA LYS A 25 -9.38 -8.99 24.80
C LYS A 25 -8.51 -9.11 26.06
N ASN A 26 -7.27 -9.61 25.94
CA ASN A 26 -6.35 -9.68 27.06
C ASN A 26 -5.63 -8.35 27.35
N GLN A 27 -5.74 -7.37 26.45
CA GLN A 27 -5.10 -6.08 26.59
C GLN A 27 -5.74 -5.22 27.68
N PRO A 28 -4.98 -4.27 28.27
CA PRO A 28 -5.47 -3.44 29.38
C PRO A 28 -6.78 -2.68 29.07
N TRP A 29 -6.97 -2.19 27.84
CA TRP A 29 -8.17 -1.46 27.42
C TRP A 29 -9.46 -2.28 27.38
N HIS A 30 -9.36 -3.61 27.37
CA HIS A 30 -10.51 -4.51 27.49
C HIS A 30 -10.79 -4.95 28.93
N LYS A 31 -9.95 -4.52 29.89
CA LYS A 31 -10.06 -4.83 31.32
C LYS A 31 -10.58 -3.65 32.15
N GLY A 32 -11.32 -2.74 31.50
CA GLY A 32 -11.91 -1.57 32.17
C GLY A 32 -10.95 -0.40 32.37
N ASN A 33 -9.92 -0.27 31.52
CA ASN A 33 -9.04 0.90 31.55
C ASN A 33 -9.80 2.17 31.12
N PRO A 34 -9.85 3.23 31.95
CA PRO A 34 -10.55 4.47 31.61
C PRO A 34 -9.86 5.28 30.50
N ASP A 35 -8.56 5.11 30.29
CA ASP A 35 -7.79 5.89 29.30
C ASP A 35 -8.07 5.47 27.85
N LEU A 36 -8.44 4.20 27.66
CA LEU A 36 -8.85 3.67 26.36
C LEU A 36 -9.99 2.67 26.57
N PRO A 37 -11.24 3.12 26.44
CA PRO A 37 -12.40 2.23 26.52
C PRO A 37 -12.37 1.17 25.41
N SER A 38 -12.93 -0.01 25.70
CA SER A 38 -13.04 -1.13 24.75
C SER A 38 -13.70 -0.72 23.41
N GLU A 39 -14.75 0.10 23.47
CA GLU A 39 -15.43 0.62 22.28
C GLU A 39 -14.51 1.52 21.43
N MET A 40 -13.66 2.32 22.08
CA MET A 40 -12.69 3.17 21.39
C MET A 40 -11.59 2.32 20.74
N ALA A 41 -11.13 1.26 21.42
CA ALA A 41 -10.17 0.31 20.85
C ALA A 41 -10.74 -0.40 19.62
N GLU A 42 -12.01 -0.82 19.65
CA GLU A 42 -12.67 -1.41 18.47
C GLU A 42 -12.84 -0.38 17.34
N GLY A 43 -13.19 0.87 17.66
CA GLY A 43 -13.24 1.96 16.69
C GLY A 43 -11.90 2.20 15.98
N LEU A 44 -10.79 2.19 16.73
CA LEU A 44 -9.44 2.29 16.17
C LEU A 44 -9.09 1.07 15.31
N ALA A 45 -9.43 -0.15 15.75
CA ALA A 45 -9.23 -1.36 14.97
C ALA A 45 -10.00 -1.32 13.64
N GLN A 46 -11.23 -0.80 13.66
CA GLN A 46 -12.06 -0.64 12.46
C GLN A 46 -11.47 0.41 11.50
N PHE A 47 -11.05 1.58 12.02
CA PHE A 47 -10.38 2.61 11.22
C PHE A 47 -9.14 2.07 10.51
N LEU A 48 -8.27 1.37 11.24
CA LEU A 48 -7.06 0.74 10.68
C LEU A 48 -7.42 -0.35 9.66
N SER A 49 -8.52 -1.08 9.86
CA SER A 49 -8.99 -2.10 8.90
C SER A 49 -9.38 -1.47 7.57
N ASP A 50 -10.02 -0.30 7.57
CA ASP A 50 -10.41 0.41 6.35
C ASP A 50 -9.22 1.11 5.68
N GLU A 51 -8.24 1.59 6.46
CA GLU A 51 -6.94 2.03 5.95
C GLU A 51 -6.22 0.89 5.23
N VAL A 52 -6.14 -0.30 5.83
CA VAL A 52 -5.52 -1.50 5.23
C VAL A 52 -6.17 -1.85 3.90
N LYS A 53 -7.50 -1.90 3.82
CA LYS A 53 -8.22 -2.16 2.56
C LYS A 53 -7.84 -1.15 1.47
N SER A 54 -7.70 0.11 1.84
CA SER A 54 -7.32 1.18 0.90
C SER A 54 -5.87 1.01 0.42
N LEU A 55 -4.94 0.71 1.32
CA LEU A 55 -3.54 0.44 1.00
C LEU A 55 -3.39 -0.79 0.10
N GLU A 56 -4.13 -1.86 0.37
CA GLU A 56 -4.12 -3.08 -0.45
C GLU A 56 -4.60 -2.81 -1.88
N LYS A 57 -5.64 -1.97 -2.08
CA LYS A 57 -6.06 -1.53 -3.41
C LYS A 57 -4.99 -0.71 -4.13
N ILE A 58 -4.28 0.16 -3.42
CA ILE A 58 -3.17 0.93 -3.97
C ILE A 58 -2.04 -0.01 -4.40
N ILE A 59 -1.65 -0.95 -3.54
CA ILE A 59 -0.64 -1.96 -3.85
C ILE A 59 -1.05 -2.74 -5.10
N GLN A 60 -2.29 -3.24 -5.15
CA GLN A 60 -2.80 -3.97 -6.31
C GLN A 60 -2.75 -3.12 -7.60
N SER A 61 -3.08 -1.82 -7.52
CA SER A 61 -2.98 -0.90 -8.65
C SER A 61 -1.53 -0.68 -9.09
N LEU A 62 -0.57 -0.61 -8.17
CA LEU A 62 0.84 -0.42 -8.48
C LEU A 62 1.50 -1.70 -9.01
N GLU A 63 1.11 -2.87 -8.49
CA GLU A 63 1.61 -4.17 -8.93
C GLU A 63 0.98 -4.59 -10.26
N GLY A 64 -0.32 -4.34 -10.47
CA GLY A 64 -1.03 -4.64 -11.71
C GLY A 64 -0.54 -3.84 -12.92
N LYS A 65 0.27 -2.79 -12.71
CA LYS A 65 0.92 -2.05 -13.79
C LYS A 65 2.32 -2.58 -14.17
N THR A 66 2.85 -3.58 -13.48
CA THR A 66 4.19 -4.12 -13.80
C THR A 66 4.26 -4.98 -15.08
N ASP A 67 3.15 -5.15 -15.79
CA ASP A 67 3.09 -5.88 -17.07
C ASP A 67 2.68 -4.98 -18.25
N THR A 68 3.02 -3.69 -18.19
CA THR A 68 2.82 -2.78 -19.30
C THR A 68 3.87 -3.04 -20.38
N LYS A 69 3.59 -4.01 -21.26
CA LYS A 69 4.01 -3.92 -22.67
C LYS A 69 3.45 -2.61 -23.21
N CYS A 70 4.12 -1.49 -22.96
CA CYS A 70 3.64 -0.18 -23.37
C CYS A 70 3.42 -0.19 -24.88
N ARG A 71 2.15 -0.10 -25.30
CA ARG A 71 1.74 -0.03 -26.71
C ARG A 71 1.53 1.41 -27.18
N HIS A 72 1.86 2.40 -26.35
CA HIS A 72 1.66 3.80 -26.70
C HIS A 72 2.57 4.21 -27.87
N PRO A 73 2.07 5.06 -28.78
CA PRO A 73 2.87 5.56 -29.91
C PRO A 73 4.21 6.15 -29.47
N LYS A 74 5.24 6.06 -30.33
CA LYS A 74 6.62 6.51 -30.04
C LYS A 74 6.71 7.94 -29.48
N LYS A 75 5.78 8.83 -29.83
CA LYS A 75 5.71 10.21 -29.32
C LYS A 75 5.51 10.32 -27.81
N TYR A 76 5.04 9.26 -27.15
CA TYR A 76 4.88 9.20 -25.69
C TYR A 76 6.05 8.49 -25.01
N LEU A 77 7.07 8.08 -25.76
CA LEU A 77 8.28 7.48 -25.22
C LEU A 77 9.33 8.58 -25.13
N ASP A 78 9.96 8.71 -23.97
CA ASP A 78 11.06 9.63 -23.74
C ASP A 78 12.24 8.88 -23.07
N LYS A 79 13.44 9.45 -23.16
CA LYS A 79 14.67 8.85 -22.64
C LYS A 79 15.34 9.82 -21.68
N CYS A 80 15.45 9.41 -20.41
CA CYS A 80 16.16 10.16 -19.36
C CYS A 80 17.24 9.25 -18.76
N ASP A 81 18.49 9.72 -18.68
CA ASP A 81 19.62 8.99 -18.07
C ASP A 81 19.72 7.51 -18.48
N ASP A 82 19.65 7.25 -19.79
CA ASP A 82 19.67 5.91 -20.39
C ASP A 82 18.49 4.97 -20.10
N VAL A 83 17.48 5.46 -19.38
CA VAL A 83 16.22 4.75 -19.15
C VAL A 83 15.14 5.29 -20.09
N TRP A 84 14.56 4.38 -20.88
CA TRP A 84 13.35 4.69 -21.63
C TRP A 84 12.16 4.69 -20.69
N TYR A 85 11.28 5.67 -20.80
CA TYR A 85 10.04 5.72 -20.03
C TYR A 85 8.89 6.19 -20.92
N CYS A 86 7.67 5.78 -20.60
CA CYS A 86 6.47 6.25 -21.27
C CYS A 86 5.84 7.38 -20.46
N MET A 87 5.80 8.60 -21.01
CA MET A 87 5.19 9.77 -20.38
C MET A 87 3.68 9.62 -20.16
N ASN A 88 3.01 8.71 -20.89
CA ASN A 88 1.59 8.44 -20.69
C ASN A 88 1.33 7.38 -19.60
N CYS A 89 2.26 6.44 -19.40
CA CYS A 89 2.18 5.46 -18.32
C CYS A 89 2.83 5.96 -17.02
N ASN A 90 3.73 6.94 -17.12
CA ASN A 90 4.70 7.30 -16.09
C ASN A 90 5.49 6.09 -15.58
N GLU A 91 5.90 5.24 -16.52
CA GLU A 91 6.59 3.98 -16.23
C GLU A 91 7.83 3.80 -17.09
N ASP A 92 8.88 3.29 -16.45
CA ASP A 92 10.10 2.83 -17.10
C ASP A 92 9.76 1.66 -18.02
N LEU A 93 10.31 1.71 -19.22
CA LEU A 93 10.16 0.68 -20.23
C LEU A 93 11.34 -0.29 -20.11
N PRO A 94 11.09 -1.60 -20.19
CA PRO A 94 12.18 -2.56 -20.31
C PRO A 94 13.00 -2.22 -21.55
N LEU A 95 14.33 -2.25 -21.42
CA LEU A 95 15.26 -2.07 -22.53
C LEU A 95 14.84 -3.02 -23.66
N LYS A 96 14.56 -2.46 -24.84
CA LYS A 96 14.39 -3.26 -26.05
C LYS A 96 15.79 -3.59 -26.54
N ASP A 97 16.18 -4.86 -26.40
CA ASP A 97 17.30 -5.45 -27.15
C ASP A 97 17.07 -5.31 -28.67
#